data_AF-A0A660UPW4-F1
#
_entry.id   AF-A0A660UPW4-F1
#
_cell.length_a   1.000
_cell.length_b   1.000
_cell.length_c   1.000
_cell.angle_alpha   90.00
_cell.angle_beta   90.00
_cell.angle_gamma   90.00
#
_symmetry.space_group_name_H-M   'P 1'
#
loop_
_entity.id
_entity.type
_entity.pdbx_description
1 polymer ?
#
loop_
_entity_poly.entity_id
_entity_poly.type
_entity_poly.pdbx_seq_one_letter_code
_entity_poly.pdbx_strand_id
1 'polypeptide(L)'
;MKPNESKPSSGADPSENSGAFAGPDSTRYTKIQELVYELKVSDAMMRNIITTTPDTSMSELREILRANRISGTPVMEGGKMVGVISIEDFIMWLGSGKADCPIKEKMTTEVDTMYANEPLVHAIGKLDKTGYGRLPVIDRQSGKLIGIITKGDIIERLLHKLEIEYHEEEIHRYRASHIFEDIIGDKVALTFQSSVKGKDFSRAGEASSGLKKTLERLGIHPQIVRRAAIASYEAEINVVIYTDGGTITASVQPDKIRIDVNDTGPGISDVDKAMQPGYSTASEWVREMGFGAGMGLVNIKKCADKMELVSTVDKGTHLRIYIDINNTQEHSKAG
;
A
#
# COMPACT_ATOMS: atom_id res chain seq x y z
N MET A 1 -41.37 12.46 64.83
CA MET A 1 -41.68 12.88 63.44
C MET A 1 -40.48 12.55 62.55
N LYS A 2 -40.66 11.64 61.57
CA LYS A 2 -39.92 11.58 60.28
C LYS A 2 -40.31 12.80 59.41
N PRO A 3 -39.81 13.06 58.16
CA PRO A 3 -38.99 12.26 57.19
C PRO A 3 -37.79 13.03 56.56
N ASN A 4 -36.77 12.42 55.94
CA ASN A 4 -36.61 11.75 54.61
C ASN A 4 -36.47 12.68 53.38
N GLU A 5 -35.61 12.25 52.42
CA GLU A 5 -35.45 12.66 50.99
C GLU A 5 -34.63 13.94 50.69
N SER A 6 -33.77 14.07 49.67
CA SER A 6 -33.41 13.26 48.47
C SER A 6 -32.14 13.84 47.80
N LYS A 7 -31.48 13.05 46.92
CA LYS A 7 -30.37 13.44 46.02
C LYS A 7 -30.76 14.57 45.04
N PRO A 8 -29.77 15.16 44.32
CA PRO A 8 -29.64 14.74 42.91
C PRO A 8 -28.21 14.39 42.49
N SER A 9 -28.14 13.52 41.49
CA SER A 9 -26.97 13.05 40.74
C SER A 9 -26.69 13.91 39.51
N SER A 10 -25.41 14.17 39.21
CA SER A 10 -24.76 14.13 37.88
C SER A 10 -23.34 14.64 38.11
N GLY A 11 -22.26 13.93 37.77
CA GLY A 11 -21.96 13.36 36.48
C GLY A 11 -20.93 14.27 35.81
N ALA A 12 -19.66 14.19 36.23
CA ALA A 12 -18.54 14.83 35.55
C ALA A 12 -17.45 13.78 35.35
N ASP A 13 -17.40 13.29 34.12
CA ASP A 13 -16.46 12.34 33.54
C ASP A 13 -15.16 13.08 33.16
N PRO A 14 -13.96 12.64 33.56
CA PRO A 14 -12.71 13.26 33.13
C PRO A 14 -12.26 12.64 31.81
N SER A 15 -12.94 13.02 30.72
CA SER A 15 -12.53 12.74 29.34
C SER A 15 -12.21 14.03 28.59
N GLU A 16 -11.20 14.78 29.06
CA GLU A 16 -10.62 15.89 28.30
C GLU A 16 -9.09 15.81 28.32
N ASN A 17 -8.55 15.10 27.33
CA ASN A 17 -7.30 15.52 26.69
C ASN A 17 -7.34 15.12 25.21
N SER A 18 -8.20 15.80 24.45
CA SER A 18 -8.29 15.72 22.99
C SER A 18 -7.39 16.79 22.36
N GLY A 19 -6.10 16.45 22.22
CA GLY A 19 -5.17 17.19 21.36
C GLY A 19 -5.49 16.93 19.89
N ALA A 20 -6.29 17.81 19.30
CA ALA A 20 -6.74 17.77 17.91
C ALA A 20 -5.58 17.95 16.91
N PHE A 21 -5.41 16.96 16.02
CA PHE A 21 -4.83 17.13 14.69
C PHE A 21 -5.72 16.38 13.69
N ALA A 22 -6.74 17.06 13.17
CA ALA A 22 -7.56 16.58 12.06
C ALA A 22 -7.35 17.53 10.86
N GLY A 23 -6.47 17.12 9.95
CA GLY A 23 -6.37 17.63 8.57
C GLY A 23 -6.94 16.59 7.59
N PRO A 24 -7.22 16.94 6.32
CA PRO A 24 -7.92 16.09 5.36
C PRO A 24 -6.98 15.05 4.73
N ASP A 25 -6.49 14.11 5.55
CA ASP A 25 -5.77 12.90 5.14
C ASP A 25 -5.90 11.78 6.20
N SER A 26 -7.07 11.70 6.87
CA SER A 26 -7.27 10.90 8.10
C SER A 26 -7.49 9.40 7.90
N THR A 27 -7.00 8.78 6.82
CA THR A 27 -7.14 7.32 6.60
C THR A 27 -5.95 6.65 5.92
N ARG A 28 -4.74 7.24 5.98
CA ARG A 28 -3.53 6.49 5.61
C ARG A 28 -3.04 5.68 6.80
N TYR A 29 -3.44 4.41 6.85
CA TYR A 29 -2.76 3.44 7.69
C TYR A 29 -1.29 3.38 7.26
N THR A 30 -0.37 3.39 8.23
CA THR A 30 1.04 3.13 7.94
C THR A 30 1.19 1.70 7.40
N LYS A 31 2.22 1.45 6.60
CA LYS A 31 2.47 0.11 6.07
C LYS A 31 2.59 -0.95 7.17
N ILE A 32 3.19 -0.60 8.30
CA ILE A 32 3.25 -1.47 9.49
C ILE A 32 1.84 -1.78 10.03
N GLN A 33 0.96 -0.79 10.10
CA GLN A 33 -0.43 -1.00 10.51
C GLN A 33 -1.13 -1.97 9.56
N GLU A 34 -1.02 -1.78 8.24
CA GLU A 34 -1.61 -2.72 7.27
C GLU A 34 -1.10 -4.15 7.48
N LEU A 35 0.21 -4.32 7.63
CA LEU A 35 0.83 -5.64 7.81
C LEU A 35 0.37 -6.36 9.07
N VAL A 36 0.17 -5.67 10.20
CA VAL A 36 -0.30 -6.32 11.44
C VAL A 36 -1.77 -6.76 11.37
N TYR A 37 -2.57 -6.19 10.45
CA TYR A 37 -3.93 -6.63 10.17
C TYR A 37 -3.98 -7.75 9.11
N GLU A 38 -3.07 -7.74 8.14
CA GLU A 38 -3.01 -8.74 7.05
C GLU A 38 -2.38 -10.07 7.52
N LEU A 39 -1.26 -9.99 8.22
CA LEU A 39 -0.51 -11.17 8.67
C LEU A 39 -1.23 -11.88 9.80
N LYS A 40 -1.12 -13.21 9.79
CA LYS A 40 -1.70 -14.10 10.79
C LYS A 40 -0.66 -14.54 11.81
N VAL A 41 -1.13 -14.94 12.99
CA VAL A 41 -0.31 -15.59 14.03
C VAL A 41 0.48 -16.78 13.45
N SER A 42 -0.11 -17.56 12.54
CA SER A 42 0.55 -18.68 11.86
C SER A 42 1.79 -18.29 11.06
N ASP A 43 1.87 -17.04 10.63
CA ASP A 43 2.94 -16.53 9.77
C ASP A 43 4.15 -16.10 10.58
N ALA A 44 3.96 -15.79 11.87
CA ALA A 44 5.02 -15.38 12.79
C ALA A 44 5.35 -16.43 13.87
N MET A 45 4.43 -17.34 14.21
CA MET A 45 4.66 -18.26 15.33
C MET A 45 5.80 -19.26 15.08
N MET A 46 6.50 -19.62 16.15
CA MET A 46 7.43 -20.74 16.16
C MET A 46 6.67 -22.06 16.31
N ARG A 47 7.02 -23.05 15.47
CA ARG A 47 6.39 -24.39 15.45
C ARG A 47 7.17 -25.45 16.22
N ASN A 48 8.47 -25.25 16.41
CA ASN A 48 9.30 -26.18 17.17
C ASN A 48 9.22 -25.80 18.66
N ILE A 49 8.29 -26.45 19.37
CA ILE A 49 7.94 -26.07 20.74
C ILE A 49 8.63 -27.01 21.70
N ILE A 50 9.51 -26.44 22.53
CA ILE A 50 10.00 -27.14 23.72
C ILE A 50 8.85 -27.17 24.73
N THR A 51 8.59 -28.35 25.29
CA THR A 51 7.53 -28.59 26.27
C THR A 51 8.08 -29.41 27.44
N THR A 52 7.38 -29.39 28.58
CA THR A 52 7.71 -30.18 29.77
C THR A 52 6.47 -30.92 30.29
N THR A 53 6.61 -31.79 31.29
CA THR A 53 5.48 -32.51 31.91
C THR A 53 5.16 -31.98 33.31
N PRO A 54 3.94 -32.24 33.84
CA PRO A 54 3.55 -31.78 35.18
C PRO A 54 4.42 -32.34 36.32
N ASP A 55 4.99 -33.52 36.13
CA ASP A 55 5.82 -34.23 37.12
C ASP A 55 7.32 -33.88 37.02
N THR A 56 7.74 -33.12 36.01
CA THR A 56 9.10 -32.58 35.95
C THR A 56 9.38 -31.73 37.19
N SER A 57 10.56 -31.87 37.77
CA SER A 57 10.96 -31.12 38.98
C SER A 57 11.34 -29.66 38.68
N MET A 58 11.31 -28.79 39.70
CA MET A 58 11.79 -27.41 39.55
C MET A 58 13.30 -27.36 39.27
N SER A 59 14.08 -28.31 39.78
CA SER A 59 15.50 -28.45 39.45
C SER A 59 15.74 -28.77 37.98
N GLU A 60 14.96 -29.70 37.40
CA GLU A 60 15.04 -30.04 35.97
C GLU A 60 14.55 -28.90 35.08
N LEU A 61 13.51 -28.15 35.51
CA LEU A 61 13.04 -26.97 34.80
C LEU A 61 14.19 -25.98 34.55
N ARG A 62 15.03 -25.72 35.55
CA ARG A 62 16.21 -24.85 35.40
C ARG A 62 17.10 -25.30 34.24
N GLU A 63 17.34 -26.60 34.14
CA GLU A 63 18.17 -27.19 33.10
C GLU A 63 17.51 -27.06 31.72
N ILE A 64 16.20 -27.30 31.62
CA ILE A 64 15.42 -27.13 30.38
C ILE A 64 15.50 -25.67 29.90
N LEU A 65 15.23 -24.70 30.79
CA LEU A 65 15.25 -23.28 30.46
C LEU A 65 16.66 -22.85 29.99
N ARG A 66 17.70 -23.26 30.72
CA ARG A 66 19.10 -22.92 30.43
C ARG A 66 19.59 -23.55 29.12
N ALA A 67 19.38 -24.85 28.94
CA ALA A 67 19.88 -25.58 27.78
C ALA A 67 19.25 -25.08 26.48
N ASN A 68 17.96 -24.72 26.53
CA ASN A 68 17.23 -24.27 25.35
C ASN A 68 17.20 -22.75 25.18
N ARG A 69 17.78 -21.99 26.12
CA ARG A 69 17.78 -20.51 26.14
C ARG A 69 16.36 -19.92 26.05
N ILE A 70 15.42 -20.52 26.78
CA ILE A 70 14.03 -20.08 26.85
C ILE A 70 13.70 -19.57 28.26
N SER A 71 12.78 -18.62 28.37
CA SER A 71 12.31 -18.08 29.65
C SER A 71 10.98 -18.69 30.12
N GLY A 72 10.45 -19.69 29.41
CA GLY A 72 9.25 -20.42 29.81
C GLY A 72 8.82 -21.43 28.76
N THR A 73 7.99 -22.38 29.17
CA THR A 73 7.58 -23.51 28.33
C THR A 73 6.16 -23.94 28.67
N PRO A 74 5.36 -24.39 27.68
CA PRO A 74 4.11 -25.08 27.93
C PRO A 74 4.33 -26.40 28.66
N VAL A 75 3.37 -26.75 29.51
CA VAL A 75 3.30 -28.02 30.24
C VAL A 75 2.26 -28.90 29.57
N MET A 76 2.67 -30.11 29.19
CA MET A 76 1.88 -31.05 28.42
C MET A 76 1.62 -32.33 29.20
N GLU A 77 0.38 -32.83 29.18
CA GLU A 77 -0.02 -34.10 29.76
C GLU A 77 -1.00 -34.80 28.82
N GLY A 78 -0.78 -36.09 28.53
CA GLY A 78 -1.67 -36.85 27.65
C GLY A 78 -1.89 -36.23 26.26
N GLY A 79 -0.90 -35.49 25.74
CA GLY A 79 -0.99 -34.79 24.45
C GLY A 79 -1.79 -33.48 24.46
N LYS A 80 -2.19 -32.99 25.63
CA LYS A 80 -2.88 -31.70 25.81
C LYS A 80 -2.03 -30.74 26.63
N MET A 81 -2.18 -29.45 26.37
CA MET A 81 -1.57 -28.40 27.19
C MET A 81 -2.39 -28.23 28.47
N VAL A 82 -1.76 -28.42 29.61
CA VAL A 82 -2.39 -28.33 30.94
C VAL A 82 -1.93 -27.11 31.75
N GLY A 83 -0.91 -26.40 31.26
CA GLY A 83 -0.44 -25.18 31.88
C GLY A 83 0.75 -24.57 31.16
N VAL A 84 1.28 -23.51 31.75
CA VAL A 84 2.56 -22.88 31.37
C VAL A 84 3.41 -22.67 32.61
N ILE A 85 4.72 -22.76 32.43
CA ILE A 85 5.70 -22.50 33.49
C ILE A 85 6.81 -21.61 32.95
N SER A 86 7.27 -20.65 33.75
CA SER A 86 8.22 -19.63 33.34
C SER A 86 9.42 -19.53 34.29
N ILE A 87 10.42 -18.75 33.88
CA ILE A 87 11.55 -18.38 34.73
C ILE A 87 11.11 -17.57 35.94
N GLU A 88 10.02 -16.80 35.85
CA GLU A 88 9.47 -16.04 36.96
C GLU A 88 8.95 -16.98 38.05
N ASP A 89 8.23 -18.04 37.66
CA ASP A 89 7.77 -19.08 38.59
C ASP A 89 8.94 -19.79 39.27
N PHE A 90 10.02 -20.04 38.53
CA PHE A 90 11.25 -20.59 39.07
C PHE A 90 11.92 -19.64 40.09
N ILE A 91 12.00 -18.34 39.79
CA ILE A 91 12.57 -17.33 40.69
C ILE A 91 11.72 -17.21 41.96
N MET A 92 10.39 -17.16 41.84
CA MET A 92 9.47 -17.11 42.98
C MET A 92 9.59 -18.36 43.86
N TRP A 93 9.69 -19.55 43.27
CA TRP A 93 9.92 -20.79 44.02
C TRP A 93 11.27 -20.77 44.73
N LEU A 94 12.35 -20.37 44.04
CA LEU A 94 13.69 -20.31 44.61
C LEU A 94 13.75 -19.38 45.83
N GLY A 95 13.10 -18.21 45.75
CA GLY A 95 13.00 -17.25 46.85
C GLY A 95 12.18 -17.75 48.05
N SER A 96 11.33 -18.76 47.86
CA SER A 96 10.49 -19.31 48.94
C SER A 96 11.24 -20.26 49.89
N GLY A 97 12.44 -20.73 49.51
CA GLY A 97 13.25 -21.65 50.33
C GLY A 97 12.64 -23.04 50.52
N LYS A 98 11.62 -23.40 49.74
CA LYS A 98 10.97 -24.71 49.79
C LYS A 98 11.84 -25.79 49.15
N ALA A 99 11.61 -27.05 49.54
CA ALA A 99 12.21 -28.20 48.88
C ALA A 99 11.78 -28.28 47.40
N ASP A 100 12.51 -29.11 46.63
CA ASP A 100 12.17 -29.40 45.24
C ASP A 100 10.77 -30.03 45.15
N CYS A 101 10.03 -29.62 44.12
CA CYS A 101 8.64 -30.00 43.91
C CYS A 101 8.35 -30.14 42.41
N PRO A 102 7.30 -30.87 42.03
CA PRO A 102 6.88 -30.96 40.63
C PRO A 102 6.32 -29.63 40.11
N ILE A 103 6.49 -29.36 38.82
CA ILE A 103 6.03 -28.16 38.11
C ILE A 103 4.52 -27.93 38.30
N LYS A 104 3.72 -28.99 38.42
CA LYS A 104 2.27 -28.88 38.62
C LYS A 104 1.85 -28.06 39.84
N GLU A 105 2.71 -27.91 40.84
CA GLU A 105 2.46 -27.09 42.03
C GLU A 105 2.73 -25.59 41.82
N LYS A 106 3.38 -25.24 40.70
CA LYS A 106 3.83 -23.87 40.39
C LYS A 106 3.35 -23.35 39.04
N MET A 107 2.93 -24.23 38.14
CA MET A 107 2.47 -23.83 36.82
C MET A 107 1.18 -23.01 36.87
N THR A 108 1.04 -22.10 35.92
CA THR A 108 -0.24 -21.42 35.66
C THR A 108 -1.11 -22.32 34.80
N THR A 109 -2.31 -22.65 35.28
CA THR A 109 -3.27 -23.53 34.61
C THR A 109 -4.28 -22.77 33.75
N GLU A 110 -4.61 -21.53 34.13
CA GLU A 110 -5.44 -20.62 33.34
C GLU A 110 -4.57 -19.87 32.32
N VAL A 111 -4.39 -20.49 31.16
CA VAL A 111 -3.45 -20.02 30.13
C VAL A 111 -4.16 -19.21 29.07
N ASP A 112 -3.69 -17.99 28.87
CA ASP A 112 -4.03 -17.18 27.72
C ASP A 112 -3.42 -17.74 26.44
N THR A 113 -4.27 -18.11 25.48
CA THR A 113 -3.85 -18.67 24.20
C THR A 113 -4.28 -17.81 23.01
N MET A 114 -3.70 -18.08 21.84
CA MET A 114 -4.06 -17.50 20.54
C MET A 114 -4.45 -18.60 19.57
N TYR A 115 -5.30 -18.31 18.59
CA TYR A 115 -5.48 -19.18 17.44
C TYR A 115 -4.57 -18.78 16.27
N ALA A 116 -4.07 -19.76 15.53
CA ALA A 116 -3.11 -19.52 14.45
C ALA A 116 -3.67 -18.67 13.29
N ASN A 117 -4.98 -18.64 13.10
CA ASN A 117 -5.63 -17.86 12.04
C ASN A 117 -5.97 -16.42 12.44
N GLU A 118 -5.70 -16.02 13.68
CA GLU A 118 -5.94 -14.64 14.13
C GLU A 118 -4.93 -13.66 13.53
N PRO A 119 -5.32 -12.40 13.31
CA PRO A 119 -4.40 -11.33 12.93
C PRO A 119 -3.31 -11.06 13.98
N LEU A 120 -2.12 -10.64 13.54
CA LEU A 120 -1.01 -10.30 14.45
C LEU A 120 -1.35 -9.16 15.41
N VAL A 121 -2.18 -8.20 15.02
CA VAL A 121 -2.63 -7.10 15.90
C VAL A 121 -3.30 -7.61 17.19
N HIS A 122 -4.00 -8.75 17.14
CA HIS A 122 -4.57 -9.35 18.34
C HIS A 122 -3.48 -9.92 19.26
N ALA A 123 -2.47 -10.58 18.69
CA ALA A 123 -1.34 -11.10 19.47
C ALA A 123 -0.57 -9.96 20.15
N ILE A 124 -0.31 -8.85 19.44
CA ILE A 124 0.33 -7.65 20.00
C ILE A 124 -0.51 -7.11 21.17
N GLY A 125 -1.81 -6.89 20.94
CA GLY A 125 -2.70 -6.37 21.96
C GLY A 125 -2.82 -7.29 23.18
N LYS A 126 -2.78 -8.61 22.98
CA LYS A 126 -2.84 -9.60 24.06
C LYS A 126 -1.54 -9.65 24.87
N LEU A 127 -0.38 -9.71 24.21
CA LEU A 127 0.94 -9.65 24.86
C LEU A 127 1.14 -8.36 25.66
N ASP A 128 0.57 -7.25 25.20
CA ASP A 128 0.68 -5.97 25.90
C ASP A 128 -0.24 -5.90 27.13
N LYS A 129 -1.50 -6.36 26.99
CA LYS A 129 -2.48 -6.37 28.08
C LYS A 129 -2.12 -7.33 29.21
N THR A 130 -1.61 -8.51 28.90
CA THR A 130 -1.29 -9.52 29.91
C THR A 130 0.11 -9.33 30.51
N GLY A 131 0.99 -8.58 29.83
CA GLY A 131 2.40 -8.47 30.19
C GLY A 131 3.22 -9.73 29.89
N TYR A 132 2.62 -10.78 29.33
CA TYR A 132 3.33 -12.02 29.02
C TYR A 132 4.31 -11.81 27.85
N GLY A 133 5.50 -12.38 27.97
CA GLY A 133 6.50 -12.33 26.89
C GLY A 133 6.23 -13.28 25.72
N ARG A 134 5.31 -14.26 25.91
CA ARG A 134 4.99 -15.31 24.94
C ARG A 134 3.55 -15.79 25.12
N LEU A 135 2.90 -16.22 24.05
CA LEU A 135 1.57 -16.82 24.07
C LEU A 135 1.59 -18.17 23.36
N PRO A 136 1.04 -19.23 23.96
CA PRO A 136 0.81 -20.49 23.28
C PRO A 136 -0.24 -20.33 22.17
N VAL A 137 0.04 -20.92 21.01
CA VAL A 137 -0.85 -20.93 19.85
C VAL A 137 -1.49 -22.30 19.73
N ILE A 138 -2.81 -22.33 19.76
CA ILE A 138 -3.59 -23.56 19.67
C ILE A 138 -4.33 -23.64 18.33
N ASP A 139 -4.47 -24.86 17.83
CA ASP A 139 -5.33 -25.15 16.70
C ASP A 139 -6.81 -25.11 17.15
N ARG A 140 -7.63 -24.37 16.41
CA ARG A 140 -9.03 -24.16 16.80
C ARG A 140 -9.87 -25.44 16.70
N GLN A 141 -9.54 -26.36 15.79
CA GLN A 141 -10.33 -27.58 15.57
C GLN A 141 -9.96 -28.68 16.55
N SER A 142 -8.66 -28.94 16.71
CA SER A 142 -8.15 -30.05 17.52
C SER A 142 -7.86 -29.65 18.97
N GLY A 143 -7.78 -28.35 19.27
CA GLY A 143 -7.38 -27.84 20.59
C GLY A 143 -5.91 -28.13 20.93
N LYS A 144 -5.12 -28.61 19.97
CA LYS A 144 -3.72 -28.96 20.17
C LYS A 144 -2.85 -27.70 20.15
N LEU A 145 -1.80 -27.72 20.95
CA LEU A 145 -0.72 -26.75 20.88
C LEU A 145 0.04 -26.93 19.56
N ILE A 146 0.10 -25.87 18.75
CA ILE A 146 0.72 -25.87 17.40
C ILE A 146 1.80 -24.81 17.21
N GLY A 147 1.94 -23.88 18.15
CA GLY A 147 3.04 -22.94 18.15
C GLY A 147 3.17 -22.14 19.45
N ILE A 148 4.16 -21.27 19.46
CA ILE A 148 4.31 -20.18 20.43
C ILE A 148 4.57 -18.91 19.63
N ILE A 149 4.01 -17.78 20.07
CA ILE A 149 4.28 -16.47 19.49
C ILE A 149 4.81 -15.50 20.55
N THR A 150 5.86 -14.76 20.20
CA THR A 150 6.49 -13.72 21.04
C THR A 150 6.52 -12.37 20.31
N LYS A 151 6.80 -11.29 21.05
CA LYS A 151 7.01 -9.96 20.44
C LYS A 151 8.18 -9.98 19.44
N GLY A 152 9.23 -10.77 19.72
CA GLY A 152 10.39 -10.92 18.84
C GLY A 152 10.01 -11.55 17.49
N ASP A 153 9.25 -12.64 17.51
CA ASP A 153 8.83 -13.33 16.28
C ASP A 153 7.94 -12.44 15.40
N ILE A 154 7.07 -11.63 16.04
CA ILE A 154 6.23 -10.64 15.34
C ILE A 154 7.11 -9.60 14.64
N ILE A 155 8.10 -9.04 15.34
CA ILE A 155 9.01 -8.04 14.78
C ILE A 155 9.81 -8.64 13.62
N GLU A 156 10.41 -9.82 13.81
CA GLU A 156 11.17 -10.51 12.77
C GLU A 156 10.32 -10.76 11.52
N ARG A 157 9.08 -11.23 11.72
CA ARG A 157 8.18 -11.48 10.59
C ARG A 157 7.79 -10.20 9.86
N LEU A 158 7.53 -9.11 10.59
CA LEU A 158 7.23 -7.80 10.00
C LEU A 158 8.42 -7.27 9.21
N LEU A 159 9.65 -7.35 9.76
CA LEU A 159 10.87 -6.93 9.08
C LEU A 159 11.09 -7.72 7.79
N HIS A 160 11.02 -9.04 7.84
CA HIS A 160 11.17 -9.89 6.66
C HIS A 160 10.11 -9.59 5.59
N LYS A 161 8.86 -9.30 5.99
CA LYS A 161 7.80 -8.95 5.04
C LYS A 161 8.03 -7.58 4.40
N LEU A 162 8.48 -6.59 5.19
CA LEU A 162 8.88 -5.28 4.67
C LEU A 162 10.07 -5.39 3.72
N GLU A 163 11.06 -6.23 4.02
CA GLU A 163 12.21 -6.47 3.14
C GLU A 163 11.80 -7.09 1.81
N ILE A 164 10.90 -8.07 1.80
CA ILE A 164 10.37 -8.67 0.55
C ILE A 164 9.67 -7.60 -0.28
N GLU A 165 8.76 -6.83 0.32
CA GLU A 165 8.01 -5.80 -0.41
C GLU A 165 8.93 -4.69 -0.92
N TYR A 166 9.93 -4.29 -0.13
CA TYR A 166 10.96 -3.34 -0.56
C TYR A 166 11.74 -3.87 -1.77
N HIS A 167 12.16 -5.14 -1.77
CA HIS A 167 12.84 -5.74 -2.91
C HIS A 167 11.93 -5.85 -4.14
N GLU A 168 10.64 -6.16 -3.99
CA GLU A 168 9.70 -6.17 -5.10
C GLU A 168 9.56 -4.77 -5.72
N GLU A 169 9.38 -3.74 -4.89
CA GLU A 169 9.32 -2.35 -5.34
C GLU A 169 10.64 -1.87 -5.98
N GLU A 170 11.78 -2.28 -5.43
CA GLU A 170 13.10 -1.96 -5.94
C GLU A 170 13.38 -2.68 -7.27
N ILE A 171 13.04 -3.98 -7.41
CA ILE A 171 13.12 -4.73 -8.67
C ILE A 171 12.22 -4.09 -9.73
N HIS A 172 11.02 -3.64 -9.36
CA HIS A 172 10.14 -2.92 -10.28
C HIS A 172 10.74 -1.59 -10.73
N ARG A 173 11.35 -0.83 -9.83
CA ARG A 173 12.04 0.44 -10.11
C ARG A 173 13.34 0.23 -10.92
N TYR A 174 14.04 -0.87 -10.68
CA TYR A 174 15.29 -1.25 -11.34
C TYR A 174 15.04 -1.75 -12.77
N ARG A 175 14.06 -2.65 -12.97
CA ARG A 175 13.66 -3.14 -14.30
C ARG A 175 13.14 -2.03 -15.20
N ALA A 176 12.41 -1.09 -14.62
CA ALA A 176 11.95 0.13 -15.27
C ALA A 176 13.07 1.03 -15.79
N SER A 177 14.12 1.23 -14.97
CA SER A 177 15.26 2.10 -15.29
C SER A 177 16.27 1.46 -16.26
N HIS A 178 16.41 0.13 -16.28
CA HIS A 178 17.44 -0.56 -17.07
C HIS A 178 17.00 -1.05 -18.46
N ILE A 179 15.70 -0.99 -18.81
CA ILE A 179 15.25 -1.38 -20.17
C ILE A 179 16.01 -0.61 -21.26
N PHE A 180 16.41 0.64 -20.99
CA PHE A 180 17.18 1.45 -21.94
C PHE A 180 18.68 1.18 -21.91
N GLU A 181 19.24 0.72 -20.78
CA GLU A 181 20.67 0.48 -20.59
C GLU A 181 21.12 -0.86 -21.19
N ASP A 182 20.23 -1.87 -21.17
CA ASP A 182 20.49 -3.20 -21.76
C ASP A 182 20.42 -3.20 -23.30
N ILE A 183 19.88 -2.15 -23.91
CA ILE A 183 19.75 -2.02 -25.36
C ILE A 183 20.94 -1.23 -25.90
N ILE A 184 21.85 -1.92 -26.59
CA ILE A 184 23.01 -1.29 -27.24
C ILE A 184 22.53 -0.52 -28.47
N GLY A 185 22.58 0.82 -28.41
CA GLY A 185 22.33 1.69 -29.56
C GLY A 185 22.52 3.17 -29.23
N ASP A 186 22.83 3.98 -30.24
CA ASP A 186 23.08 5.42 -30.06
C ASP A 186 21.84 6.20 -29.58
N LYS A 187 20.64 5.70 -29.90
CA LYS A 187 19.34 6.23 -29.46
C LYS A 187 18.35 5.09 -29.27
N VAL A 188 17.91 4.89 -28.03
CA VAL A 188 16.90 3.88 -27.68
C VAL A 188 15.60 4.57 -27.34
N ALA A 189 14.50 4.10 -27.94
CA ALA A 189 13.16 4.60 -27.66
C ALA A 189 12.14 3.45 -27.68
N LEU A 190 11.30 3.37 -26.65
CA LEU A 190 10.13 2.50 -26.64
C LEU A 190 8.97 3.22 -27.29
N THR A 191 8.40 2.65 -28.33
CA THR A 191 7.32 3.29 -29.10
C THR A 191 6.03 2.48 -28.99
N PHE A 192 4.97 3.15 -28.56
CA PHE A 192 3.62 2.59 -28.42
C PHE A 192 2.69 3.35 -29.35
N GLN A 193 2.00 2.65 -30.23
CA GLN A 193 1.05 3.25 -31.16
C GLN A 193 -0.35 2.73 -30.87
N SER A 194 -1.33 3.62 -30.83
CA SER A 194 -2.75 3.32 -30.69
C SER A 194 -3.52 3.98 -31.83
N SER A 195 -4.47 3.25 -32.41
CA SER A 195 -5.46 3.85 -33.32
C SER A 195 -6.64 4.36 -32.51
N VAL A 196 -7.12 5.54 -32.88
CA VAL A 196 -8.30 6.17 -32.28
C VAL A 196 -9.35 6.30 -33.36
N LYS A 197 -10.56 5.82 -33.09
CA LYS A 197 -11.69 5.93 -34.02
C LYS A 197 -12.50 7.18 -33.68
N GLY A 198 -12.75 8.02 -34.69
CA GLY A 198 -13.60 9.20 -34.52
C GLY A 198 -15.01 8.80 -34.09
N LYS A 199 -15.63 9.66 -33.28
CA LYS A 199 -17.00 9.50 -32.75
C LYS A 199 -17.24 8.25 -31.89
N ASP A 200 -16.21 7.46 -31.57
CA ASP A 200 -16.31 6.30 -30.67
C ASP A 200 -16.00 6.70 -29.22
N PHE A 201 -16.98 7.30 -28.55
CA PHE A 201 -16.84 7.73 -27.16
C PHE A 201 -16.79 6.56 -26.16
N SER A 202 -17.18 5.35 -26.57
CA SER A 202 -17.17 4.18 -25.68
C SER A 202 -15.75 3.72 -25.32
N ARG A 203 -14.79 4.00 -26.23
CA ARG A 203 -13.38 3.65 -26.09
C ARG A 203 -12.50 4.86 -25.80
N ALA A 204 -13.10 6.04 -25.61
CA ALA A 204 -12.37 7.26 -25.33
C ALA A 204 -11.60 7.14 -24.00
N GLY A 205 -10.30 7.37 -24.05
CA GLY A 205 -9.40 7.29 -22.91
C GLY A 205 -8.64 5.96 -22.80
N GLU A 206 -8.85 5.00 -23.71
CA GLU A 206 -8.11 3.74 -23.72
C GLU A 206 -6.62 3.97 -24.01
N ALA A 207 -6.29 4.82 -24.98
CA ALA A 207 -4.90 5.07 -25.37
C ALA A 207 -4.12 5.76 -24.24
N SER A 208 -4.70 6.82 -23.68
CA SER A 208 -4.13 7.56 -22.54
C SER A 208 -4.03 6.70 -21.27
N SER A 209 -5.03 5.87 -20.97
CA SER A 209 -4.97 4.92 -19.84
C SER A 209 -3.90 3.86 -20.03
N GLY A 210 -3.75 3.34 -21.25
CA GLY A 210 -2.69 2.39 -21.61
C GLY A 210 -1.30 3.01 -21.46
N LEU A 211 -1.12 4.25 -21.94
CA LEU A 211 0.13 5.01 -21.78
C LEU A 211 0.46 5.22 -20.29
N LYS A 212 -0.51 5.68 -19.49
CA LYS A 212 -0.33 5.88 -18.04
C LYS A 212 0.21 4.63 -17.35
N LYS A 213 -0.48 3.49 -17.53
CA LYS A 213 -0.08 2.20 -16.93
C LYS A 213 1.31 1.78 -17.37
N THR A 214 1.65 2.06 -18.63
CA THR A 214 2.97 1.72 -19.18
C THR A 214 4.06 2.57 -18.55
N LEU A 215 3.85 3.89 -18.43
CA LEU A 215 4.82 4.79 -17.79
C LEU A 215 5.02 4.48 -16.30
N GLU A 216 3.95 4.11 -15.59
CA GLU A 216 4.04 3.63 -14.19
C GLU A 216 4.89 2.36 -14.08
N ARG A 217 4.70 1.41 -15.01
CA ARG A 217 5.51 0.17 -15.08
C ARG A 217 6.95 0.41 -15.50
N LEU A 218 7.19 1.47 -16.26
CA LEU A 218 8.53 1.99 -16.59
C LEU A 218 9.11 2.86 -15.48
N GLY A 219 8.50 2.91 -14.29
CA GLY A 219 9.05 3.57 -13.10
C GLY A 219 9.24 5.08 -13.26
N ILE A 220 8.56 5.68 -14.23
CA ILE A 220 8.60 7.13 -14.47
C ILE A 220 7.95 7.84 -13.28
N HIS A 221 8.53 8.97 -12.88
CA HIS A 221 8.07 9.72 -11.71
C HIS A 221 6.57 10.08 -11.80
N PRO A 222 5.76 9.92 -10.72
CA PRO A 222 4.30 10.08 -10.77
C PRO A 222 3.81 11.42 -11.35
N GLN A 223 4.55 12.51 -11.12
CA GLN A 223 4.22 13.82 -11.67
C GLN A 223 4.34 13.86 -13.19
N ILE A 224 5.37 13.21 -13.76
CA ILE A 224 5.60 13.12 -15.21
C ILE A 224 4.54 12.21 -15.84
N VAL A 225 4.25 11.07 -15.20
CA VAL A 225 3.15 10.16 -15.60
C VAL A 225 1.83 10.94 -15.69
N ARG A 226 1.51 11.74 -14.68
CA ARG A 226 0.28 12.55 -14.65
C ARG A 226 0.22 13.54 -15.81
N ARG A 227 1.32 14.27 -16.09
CA ARG A 227 1.40 15.21 -17.21
C ARG A 227 1.15 14.51 -18.56
N ALA A 228 1.82 13.39 -18.80
CA ALA A 228 1.68 12.62 -20.04
C ALA A 228 0.27 12.02 -20.20
N ALA A 229 -0.32 11.51 -19.12
CA ALA A 229 -1.67 10.96 -19.13
C ALA A 229 -2.72 12.04 -19.45
N ILE A 230 -2.65 13.22 -18.82
CA ILE A 230 -3.57 14.32 -19.10
C ILE A 230 -3.42 14.81 -20.54
N ALA A 231 -2.18 15.04 -20.99
CA ALA A 231 -1.92 15.54 -22.33
C ALA A 231 -2.38 14.55 -23.42
N SER A 232 -2.14 13.25 -23.22
CA SER A 232 -2.61 12.21 -24.15
C SER A 232 -4.13 12.07 -24.14
N TYR A 233 -4.78 12.15 -22.98
CA TYR A 233 -6.24 12.07 -22.89
C TYR A 233 -6.92 13.22 -23.65
N GLU A 234 -6.48 14.45 -23.42
CA GLU A 234 -7.02 15.63 -24.12
C GLU A 234 -6.78 15.53 -25.64
N ALA A 235 -5.63 15.02 -26.06
CA ALA A 235 -5.34 14.82 -27.48
C ALA A 235 -6.20 13.71 -28.10
N GLU A 236 -6.42 12.61 -27.38
CA GLU A 236 -7.32 11.51 -27.76
C GLU A 236 -8.75 12.00 -27.93
N ILE A 237 -9.26 12.76 -26.96
CA ILE A 237 -10.60 13.35 -27.02
C ILE A 237 -10.73 14.30 -28.22
N ASN A 238 -9.71 15.10 -28.54
CA ASN A 238 -9.74 15.95 -29.74
C ASN A 238 -9.89 15.13 -31.03
N VAL A 239 -9.17 14.01 -31.15
CA VAL A 239 -9.31 13.10 -32.30
C VAL A 239 -10.72 12.51 -32.35
N VAL A 240 -11.26 12.05 -31.21
CA VAL A 240 -12.61 11.47 -31.15
C VAL A 240 -13.69 12.48 -31.56
N ILE A 241 -13.57 13.74 -31.13
CA ILE A 241 -14.60 14.78 -31.37
C ILE A 241 -14.53 15.34 -32.79
N TYR A 242 -13.33 15.71 -33.25
CA TYR A 242 -13.19 16.59 -34.42
C TYR A 242 -12.80 15.87 -35.71
N THR A 243 -12.56 14.56 -35.66
CA THR A 243 -12.02 13.79 -36.79
C THR A 243 -12.77 12.47 -36.96
N ASP A 244 -12.55 11.79 -38.09
CA ASP A 244 -13.05 10.41 -38.28
C ASP A 244 -12.11 9.35 -37.69
N GLY A 245 -10.96 9.77 -37.14
CA GLY A 245 -9.99 8.93 -36.47
C GLY A 245 -8.56 9.42 -36.68
N GLY A 246 -7.62 8.75 -36.01
CA GLY A 246 -6.22 9.11 -36.04
C GLY A 246 -5.32 8.10 -35.35
N THR A 247 -4.05 8.44 -35.23
CA THR A 247 -3.06 7.67 -34.50
C THR A 247 -2.44 8.49 -33.40
N ILE A 248 -2.24 7.86 -32.24
CA ILE A 248 -1.46 8.40 -31.12
C ILE A 248 -0.24 7.51 -30.96
N THR A 249 0.94 8.10 -31.09
CA THR A 249 2.22 7.42 -30.95
C THR A 249 2.99 8.05 -29.79
N ALA A 250 3.18 7.29 -28.72
CA ALA A 250 4.03 7.68 -27.60
C ALA A 250 5.40 7.03 -27.73
N SER A 251 6.46 7.84 -27.78
CA SER A 251 7.85 7.44 -27.80
C SER A 251 8.51 7.83 -26.48
N VAL A 252 8.95 6.85 -25.71
CA VAL A 252 9.61 7.04 -24.41
C VAL A 252 11.10 6.81 -24.60
N GLN A 253 11.89 7.82 -24.30
CA GLN A 253 13.36 7.80 -24.22
C GLN A 253 13.78 7.99 -22.75
N PRO A 254 15.06 7.75 -22.38
CA PRO A 254 15.52 7.96 -21.01
C PRO A 254 15.31 9.38 -20.48
N ASP A 255 15.44 10.38 -21.34
CA ASP A 255 15.40 11.81 -20.99
C ASP A 255 14.03 12.47 -21.21
N LYS A 256 13.18 11.90 -22.08
CA LYS A 256 11.94 12.54 -22.53
C LYS A 256 10.88 11.56 -23.02
N ILE A 257 9.64 12.02 -22.98
CA ILE A 257 8.47 11.40 -23.60
C ILE A 257 8.03 12.31 -24.75
N ARG A 258 7.84 11.74 -25.93
CA ARG A 258 7.22 12.40 -27.07
C ARG A 258 5.89 11.73 -27.40
N ILE A 259 4.82 12.51 -27.51
CA ILE A 259 3.51 12.01 -27.95
C ILE A 259 3.18 12.72 -29.27
N ASP A 260 3.09 11.94 -30.34
CA ASP A 260 2.69 12.39 -31.67
C ASP A 260 1.24 11.98 -31.92
N VAL A 261 0.38 12.93 -32.28
CA VAL A 261 -1.01 12.68 -32.66
C VAL A 261 -1.21 13.12 -34.10
N ASN A 262 -1.72 12.21 -34.92
CA ASN A 262 -1.97 12.43 -36.34
C ASN A 262 -3.42 12.11 -36.66
N ASP A 263 -4.08 13.00 -37.39
CA ASP A 263 -5.35 12.72 -38.03
C ASP A 263 -5.35 13.20 -39.48
N THR A 264 -6.28 12.67 -40.26
CA THR A 264 -6.58 13.12 -41.63
C THR A 264 -7.93 13.83 -41.68
N GLY A 265 -8.31 14.49 -40.59
CA GLY A 265 -9.59 15.17 -40.43
C GLY A 265 -9.66 16.52 -41.15
N PRO A 266 -10.65 17.35 -40.81
CA PRO A 266 -10.88 18.64 -41.47
C PRO A 266 -9.77 19.68 -41.22
N GLY A 267 -8.89 19.44 -40.24
CA GLY A 267 -7.93 20.43 -39.80
C GLY A 267 -8.56 21.58 -39.00
N ILE A 268 -7.70 22.49 -38.52
CA ILE A 268 -8.04 23.65 -37.71
C ILE A 268 -7.83 24.89 -38.58
N SER A 269 -8.90 25.63 -38.83
CA SER A 269 -8.87 26.82 -39.70
C SER A 269 -8.13 28.01 -39.08
N ASP A 270 -8.21 28.16 -37.77
CA ASP A 270 -7.53 29.21 -37.00
C ASP A 270 -6.95 28.59 -35.72
N VAL A 271 -5.66 28.27 -35.77
CA VAL A 271 -4.93 27.62 -34.67
C VAL A 271 -4.81 28.55 -33.46
N ASP A 272 -4.57 29.84 -33.68
CA ASP A 272 -4.42 30.80 -32.58
C ASP A 272 -5.72 30.94 -31.79
N LYS A 273 -6.85 30.94 -32.49
CA LYS A 273 -8.17 30.94 -31.86
C LYS A 273 -8.48 29.62 -31.15
N ALA A 274 -8.09 28.48 -31.73
CA ALA A 274 -8.24 27.16 -31.10
C ALA A 274 -7.46 27.01 -29.78
N MET A 275 -6.37 27.78 -29.62
CA MET A 275 -5.56 27.81 -28.40
C MET A 275 -6.13 28.70 -27.29
N GLN A 276 -7.23 29.43 -27.53
CA GLN A 276 -7.85 30.30 -26.53
C GLN A 276 -8.72 29.50 -25.55
N PRO A 277 -8.59 29.73 -24.22
CA PRO A 277 -9.42 29.06 -23.23
C PRO A 277 -10.91 29.27 -23.49
N GLY A 278 -11.67 28.17 -23.51
CA GLY A 278 -13.13 28.19 -23.70
C GLY A 278 -13.58 28.25 -25.17
N TYR A 279 -12.67 28.41 -26.13
CA TYR A 279 -13.03 28.34 -27.54
C TYR A 279 -13.21 26.89 -27.98
N SER A 280 -14.35 26.60 -28.61
CA SER A 280 -14.70 25.25 -29.06
C SER A 280 -15.64 25.29 -30.26
N THR A 281 -15.39 24.42 -31.23
CA THR A 281 -16.27 24.17 -32.38
C THR A 281 -17.09 22.89 -32.21
N ALA A 282 -17.03 22.25 -31.03
CA ALA A 282 -17.81 21.05 -30.74
C ALA A 282 -19.31 21.34 -30.76
N SER A 283 -20.07 20.40 -31.29
CA SER A 283 -21.54 20.42 -31.32
C SER A 283 -22.15 20.41 -29.91
N GLU A 284 -23.40 20.85 -29.81
CA GLU A 284 -24.13 20.96 -28.54
C GLU A 284 -24.21 19.62 -27.79
N TRP A 285 -24.55 18.53 -28.49
CA TRP A 285 -24.59 17.18 -27.91
C TRP A 285 -23.23 16.70 -27.37
N VAL A 286 -22.10 17.12 -27.95
CA VAL A 286 -20.76 16.79 -27.42
C VAL A 286 -20.49 17.54 -26.12
N ARG A 287 -20.99 18.79 -26.02
CA ARG A 287 -20.88 19.61 -24.81
C ARG A 287 -21.76 19.09 -23.68
N GLU A 288 -22.97 18.61 -24.00
CA GLU A 288 -23.88 17.98 -23.04
C GLU A 288 -23.28 16.70 -22.42
N MET A 289 -22.46 15.95 -23.16
CA MET A 289 -21.71 14.81 -22.64
C MET A 289 -20.52 15.20 -21.75
N GLY A 290 -20.30 16.50 -21.51
CA GLY A 290 -19.20 17.01 -20.68
C GLY A 290 -17.86 17.19 -21.42
N PHE A 291 -17.84 17.00 -22.74
CA PHE A 291 -16.66 17.20 -23.58
C PHE A 291 -16.69 18.55 -24.30
N GLY A 292 -15.61 18.94 -24.97
CA GLY A 292 -15.65 20.11 -25.87
C GLY A 292 -15.84 21.47 -25.17
N ALA A 293 -15.47 21.58 -23.89
CA ALA A 293 -15.48 22.85 -23.14
C ALA A 293 -14.41 23.87 -23.60
N GLY A 294 -13.61 23.54 -24.62
CA GLY A 294 -12.57 24.42 -25.16
C GLY A 294 -11.31 24.53 -24.31
N MET A 295 -11.03 23.54 -23.46
CA MET A 295 -9.86 23.51 -22.59
C MET A 295 -8.76 22.53 -23.04
N GLY A 296 -9.03 21.65 -24.01
CA GLY A 296 -8.14 20.53 -24.32
C GLY A 296 -6.74 20.95 -24.75
N LEU A 297 -6.60 21.77 -25.79
CA LEU A 297 -5.29 22.26 -26.26
C LEU A 297 -4.56 23.10 -25.20
N VAL A 298 -5.31 23.84 -24.37
CA VAL A 298 -4.76 24.62 -23.25
C VAL A 298 -4.19 23.70 -22.17
N ASN A 299 -4.90 22.64 -21.82
CA ASN A 299 -4.46 21.65 -20.84
C ASN A 299 -3.24 20.87 -21.33
N ILE A 300 -3.20 20.52 -22.62
CA ILE A 300 -2.02 19.91 -23.26
C ILE A 300 -0.82 20.84 -23.13
N LYS A 301 -0.96 22.13 -23.50
CA LYS A 301 0.13 23.12 -23.40
C LYS A 301 0.63 23.30 -21.97
N LYS A 302 -0.24 23.24 -20.97
CA LYS A 302 0.16 23.31 -19.55
C LYS A 302 0.91 22.06 -19.06
N CYS A 303 0.64 20.90 -19.64
CA CYS A 303 1.28 19.65 -19.25
C CYS A 303 2.59 19.39 -20.01
N ALA A 304 2.82 20.06 -21.13
CA ALA A 304 3.97 19.87 -22.00
C ALA A 304 5.11 20.86 -21.69
N ASP A 305 6.36 20.41 -21.80
CA ASP A 305 7.52 21.31 -21.82
C ASP A 305 7.65 21.99 -23.20
N LYS A 306 7.28 21.26 -24.26
CA LYS A 306 7.16 21.81 -25.61
C LYS A 306 5.95 21.21 -26.31
N MET A 307 5.23 22.04 -27.07
CA MET A 307 4.10 21.63 -27.89
C MET A 307 4.25 22.21 -29.29
N GLU A 308 4.08 21.38 -30.32
CA GLU A 308 4.06 21.79 -31.73
C GLU A 308 2.73 21.35 -32.33
N LEU A 309 2.00 22.28 -32.95
CA LEU A 309 0.73 21.99 -33.58
C LEU A 309 0.78 22.50 -35.02
N VAL A 310 0.68 21.58 -35.97
CA VAL A 310 0.61 21.89 -37.40
C VAL A 310 -0.72 21.37 -37.90
N SER A 311 -1.56 22.25 -38.41
CA SER A 311 -2.84 21.87 -38.98
C SER A 311 -3.03 22.53 -40.34
N THR A 312 -3.64 21.82 -41.27
CA THR A 312 -3.99 22.37 -42.58
C THR A 312 -5.42 21.95 -42.91
N VAL A 313 -6.23 22.94 -43.27
CA VAL A 313 -7.64 22.71 -43.64
C VAL A 313 -7.71 21.66 -44.75
N ASP A 314 -8.61 20.70 -44.58
CA ASP A 314 -8.83 19.54 -45.46
C ASP A 314 -7.64 18.56 -45.61
N LYS A 315 -6.61 18.69 -44.77
CA LYS A 315 -5.47 17.75 -44.74
C LYS A 315 -5.22 17.10 -43.37
N GLY A 316 -5.88 17.59 -42.32
CA GLY A 316 -5.76 17.08 -40.96
C GLY A 316 -4.79 17.84 -40.07
N THR A 317 -4.53 17.26 -38.89
CA THR A 317 -3.72 17.89 -37.85
C THR A 317 -2.61 16.95 -37.37
N HIS A 318 -1.46 17.56 -37.08
CA HIS A 318 -0.30 16.92 -36.48
C HIS A 318 0.06 17.67 -35.20
N LEU A 319 -0.09 17.01 -34.06
CA LEU A 319 0.24 17.53 -32.74
C LEU A 319 1.41 16.75 -32.15
N ARG A 320 2.48 17.44 -31.77
CA ARG A 320 3.60 16.87 -31.01
C ARG A 320 3.66 17.48 -29.63
N ILE A 321 3.79 16.61 -28.63
CA ILE A 321 3.90 16.96 -27.22
C ILE A 321 5.21 16.38 -26.72
N TYR A 322 6.03 17.21 -26.07
CA TYR A 322 7.29 16.80 -25.46
C TYR A 322 7.22 17.04 -23.96
N ILE A 323 7.60 16.03 -23.19
CA ILE A 323 7.67 16.06 -21.73
C ILE A 323 9.04 15.54 -21.31
N ASP A 324 9.83 16.37 -20.63
CA ASP A 324 11.13 16.00 -20.09
C ASP A 324 10.94 15.18 -18.81
N ILE A 325 11.58 14.01 -18.75
CA ILE A 325 11.48 13.10 -17.60
C ILE A 325 12.31 13.64 -16.43
N ASN A 326 13.42 14.30 -16.72
CA ASN A 326 14.35 14.85 -15.72
C ASN A 326 13.94 16.22 -15.18
N ASN A 327 12.90 16.85 -15.75
CA ASN A 327 12.42 18.16 -15.33
C ASN A 327 11.28 18.04 -14.31
N THR A 328 11.64 17.73 -13.06
CA THR A 328 10.78 17.93 -11.89
C THR A 328 10.93 19.36 -11.38
N GLN A 329 10.57 20.37 -12.16
CA GLN A 329 10.44 21.72 -11.59
C GLN A 329 9.16 21.80 -10.75
N GLU A 330 9.35 22.11 -9.47
CA GLU A 330 8.34 22.73 -8.63
C GLU A 330 7.92 24.06 -9.27
N HIS A 331 6.70 24.14 -9.80
CA HIS A 331 6.02 25.43 -9.89
C HIS A 331 5.46 25.80 -8.51
N SER A 332 6.37 26.07 -7.57
CA SER A 332 6.08 26.83 -6.37
C SER A 332 5.98 28.31 -6.76
N LYS A 333 4.74 28.81 -6.72
CA LYS A 333 4.29 30.22 -6.67
C LYS A 333 5.28 31.31 -7.15
N ALA A 334 4.92 31.98 -8.24
CA ALA A 334 5.22 33.38 -8.48
C ALA A 334 3.96 33.99 -9.12
N GLY A 335 3.42 35.14 -8.73
CA GLY A 335 3.68 36.13 -7.70
C GLY A 335 2.46 37.06 -7.71
#